data_AF-A0A7W3ZLW0-F1
#
_entry.id   AF-A0A7W3ZLW0-F1
#
_cell.length_a   1.000
_cell.length_b   1.000
_cell.length_c   1.000
_cell.angle_alpha   90.00
_cell.angle_beta   90.00
_cell.angle_gamma   90.00
#
_symmetry.space_group_name_H-M   'P 1'
#
loop_
_entity.id
_entity.type
_entity.pdbx_description
1 polymer ?
#
loop_
_entity_poly.entity_id
_entity_poly.type
_entity_poly.pdbx_seq_one_letter_code
_entity_poly.pdbx_strand_id
1 'polypeptide(L)'
;MRLNELDERIVQALAEDARRSYADIGAQVGLSAPAVKRRVDRLRAEGAITGFTVRVDPAALGWETEGYVEMFCRHNTSPRDIRHALSRYPEVASASTVTG
;
A
#
# COMPACT_ATOMS: atom_id res chain seq x y z
N MET A 1 -11.23 -1.88 -11.87
CA MET A 1 -12.38 -1.96 -10.95
C MET A 1 -12.62 -0.59 -10.32
N ARG A 2 -13.88 -0.18 -10.13
CA ARG A 2 -14.22 1.02 -9.33
C ARG A 2 -14.80 0.56 -7.99
N LEU A 3 -14.26 1.07 -6.89
CA LEU A 3 -14.80 0.77 -5.56
C LEU A 3 -16.16 1.47 -5.39
N ASN A 4 -17.07 0.83 -4.67
CA ASN A 4 -18.25 1.49 -4.12
C ASN A 4 -18.00 1.86 -2.65
N GLU A 5 -18.89 2.66 -2.07
CA GLU A 5 -18.78 3.16 -0.70
C GLU A 5 -18.57 2.04 0.35
N LEU A 6 -19.21 0.87 0.17
CA LEU A 6 -19.00 -0.26 1.08
C LEU A 6 -17.61 -0.88 0.94
N ASP A 7 -17.09 -0.98 -0.29
CA ASP A 7 -15.72 -1.48 -0.52
C ASP A 7 -14.69 -0.51 0.07
N GLU A 8 -14.90 0.80 -0.07
CA GLU A 8 -14.04 1.83 0.51
C GLU A 8 -14.00 1.74 2.04
N ARG A 9 -15.16 1.58 2.70
CA ARG A 9 -15.24 1.42 4.15
C ARG A 9 -14.56 0.13 4.64
N ILE A 10 -14.68 -0.96 3.90
CA ILE A 10 -13.97 -2.22 4.21
C ILE A 10 -12.45 -2.03 4.10
N VAL A 11 -12.00 -1.38 3.02
CA VAL A 11 -10.57 -1.10 2.81
C VAL A 11 -10.03 -0.19 3.90
N GLN A 12 -10.77 0.84 4.31
CA GLN A 12 -10.39 1.72 5.41
C GLN A 12 -10.25 0.95 6.72
N ALA A 13 -11.21 0.10 7.07
CA ALA A 13 -11.14 -0.71 8.29
C ALA A 13 -9.90 -1.65 8.30
N LEU A 14 -9.55 -2.22 7.14
CA LEU A 14 -8.34 -3.04 6.97
C LEU A 14 -7.04 -2.22 6.96
N ALA A 15 -7.07 -1.00 6.43
CA ALA A 15 -5.91 -0.10 6.41
C ALA A 15 -5.55 0.39 7.83
N GLU A 16 -6.55 0.55 8.69
CA GLU A 16 -6.37 0.81 10.12
C GLU A 16 -5.81 -0.41 10.85
N ASP A 17 -6.44 -1.57 10.67
CA ASP A 17 -6.01 -2.83 11.27
C ASP A 17 -6.46 -4.03 10.43
N ALA A 18 -5.51 -4.55 9.64
CA ALA A 18 -5.72 -5.71 8.78
C ALA A 18 -5.97 -7.02 9.55
N ARG A 19 -5.74 -7.05 10.87
CA ARG A 19 -6.01 -8.21 11.72
C ARG A 19 -7.41 -8.23 12.30
N ARG A 20 -8.22 -7.17 12.13
CA ARG A 20 -9.62 -7.16 12.57
C ARG A 20 -10.37 -8.34 11.97
N SER A 21 -11.23 -8.96 12.76
CA SER A 21 -12.06 -10.05 12.26
C SER A 21 -13.07 -9.51 11.24
N TYR A 22 -13.47 -10.35 10.28
CA TYR A 22 -14.53 -9.98 9.34
C TYR A 22 -15.88 -9.76 10.03
N ALA A 23 -16.08 -10.31 11.23
CA ALA A 23 -17.27 -10.04 12.04
C ALA A 23 -17.25 -8.59 12.57
N ASP A 24 -16.11 -8.13 13.09
CA ASP A 24 -15.97 -6.75 13.60
C ASP A 24 -16.10 -5.73 12.47
N ILE A 25 -15.46 -5.98 11.33
CA ILE A 25 -15.60 -5.14 10.14
C ILE A 25 -17.07 -5.14 9.68
N GLY A 26 -17.71 -6.31 9.68
CA GLY A 26 -19.12 -6.47 9.33
C GLY A 26 -20.05 -5.64 10.21
N ALA A 27 -19.82 -5.64 11.52
CA ALA A 27 -20.57 -4.82 12.47
C ALA A 27 -20.42 -3.31 12.18
N GLN A 28 -19.23 -2.86 11.74
CA GLN A 28 -18.98 -1.46 11.39
C GLN A 28 -19.62 -1.04 10.06
N VAL A 29 -19.70 -1.94 9.07
CA VAL A 29 -20.16 -1.62 7.71
C VAL A 29 -21.57 -2.12 7.39
N GLY A 30 -22.26 -2.75 8.34
CA GLY A 30 -23.62 -3.28 8.17
C GLY A 30 -23.69 -4.55 7.31
N LEU A 31 -22.66 -5.39 7.37
CA LEU A 31 -22.58 -6.64 6.61
C LEU A 31 -22.33 -7.84 7.53
N SER A 32 -22.73 -9.03 7.08
CA SER A 32 -22.33 -10.28 7.75
C SER A 32 -20.86 -10.60 7.45
N ALA A 33 -20.19 -11.32 8.35
CA ALA A 33 -18.79 -11.73 8.17
C ALA A 33 -18.51 -12.45 6.82
N PRO A 34 -19.36 -13.39 6.34
CA PRO A 34 -19.17 -13.99 5.02
C PRO A 34 -19.30 -13.00 3.85
N ALA A 35 -20.14 -11.96 3.99
CA ALA A 35 -20.28 -10.93 2.97
C ALA A 35 -19.03 -10.02 2.90
N VAL A 36 -18.45 -9.67 4.05
CA VAL A 36 -17.17 -8.95 4.12
C VAL A 36 -16.07 -9.80 3.50
N LYS A 37 -15.92 -11.07 3.89
CA LYS A 37 -14.93 -11.99 3.33
C LYS A 37 -14.98 -12.03 1.80
N ARG A 38 -16.16 -12.24 1.23
CA ARG A 38 -16.36 -12.26 -0.23
C ARG A 38 -15.90 -10.97 -0.91
N ARG A 39 -16.18 -9.81 -0.31
CA ARG A 39 -15.74 -8.52 -0.85
C ARG A 39 -14.22 -8.39 -0.77
N VAL A 40 -13.60 -8.72 0.36
CA VAL A 40 -12.14 -8.71 0.51
C VAL A 40 -11.47 -9.66 -0.49
N ASP A 41 -11.97 -10.88 -0.63
CA ASP A 41 -11.46 -11.88 -1.59
C ASP A 41 -11.53 -11.34 -3.03
N ARG A 42 -12.65 -10.70 -3.41
CA ARG A 42 -12.80 -10.04 -4.72
C ARG A 42 -11.83 -8.87 -4.89
N LEU A 43 -11.72 -7.99 -3.90
CA LEU A 43 -10.81 -6.82 -3.95
C LEU A 43 -9.35 -7.24 -4.13
N ARG A 44 -8.95 -8.37 -3.54
CA ARG A 44 -7.62 -8.97 -3.75
C ARG A 44 -7.47 -9.56 -5.15
N ALA A 45 -8.46 -10.35 -5.59
CA ALA A 45 -8.43 -11.00 -6.90
C ALA A 45 -8.38 -9.99 -8.06
N GLU A 46 -9.04 -8.85 -7.90
CA GLU A 46 -9.06 -7.76 -8.90
C GLU A 46 -7.90 -6.76 -8.74
N GLY A 47 -6.98 -6.99 -7.79
CA GLY A 47 -5.79 -6.16 -7.58
C GLY A 47 -6.05 -4.81 -6.91
N ALA A 48 -7.26 -4.56 -6.40
CA ALA A 48 -7.57 -3.34 -5.64
C ALA A 48 -6.92 -3.36 -4.24
N ILE A 49 -6.85 -4.53 -3.60
CA ILE A 49 -5.97 -4.78 -2.46
C ILE A 49 -4.72 -5.46 -3.01
N THR A 50 -3.61 -4.72 -3.07
CA THR A 50 -2.34 -5.18 -3.65
C THR A 50 -1.54 -6.08 -2.71
N GLY A 51 -1.80 -6.02 -1.41
CA GLY A 51 -1.15 -6.85 -0.42
C GLY A 51 -1.54 -6.50 1.01
N PHE A 52 -1.13 -7.35 1.94
CA PHE A 52 -1.12 -7.07 3.37
C PHE A 52 0.32 -7.07 3.82
N THR A 53 0.70 -6.08 4.61
CA THR A 53 2.08 -5.90 5.06
C THR A 53 2.11 -5.49 6.53
N VAL A 54 3.30 -5.55 7.12
CA VAL A 54 3.57 -5.04 8.47
C VAL A 54 4.28 -3.71 8.32
N ARG A 55 3.84 -2.70 9.09
CA ARG A 55 4.59 -1.45 9.26
C ARG A 55 5.57 -1.64 10.39
N VAL A 56 6.86 -1.69 10.06
CA VAL A 56 7.95 -1.83 11.02
C VAL A 56 8.57 -0.44 11.24
N ASP A 57 8.88 -0.13 12.49
CA ASP A 57 9.68 1.05 12.81
C ASP A 57 11.09 0.92 12.20
N PRO A 58 11.52 1.82 11.30
CA PRO A 58 12.85 1.76 10.72
C PRO A 58 13.97 1.70 11.76
N ALA A 59 13.81 2.39 12.91
CA ALA A 59 14.82 2.39 13.97
C ALA A 59 15.05 0.98 14.56
N ALA A 60 13.99 0.16 14.63
CA ALA A 60 14.10 -1.23 15.07
C ALA A 60 14.88 -2.12 14.10
N LEU A 61 15.05 -1.69 12.85
CA LEU A 61 15.88 -2.34 11.84
C LEU A 61 17.31 -1.77 11.80
N GLY A 62 17.65 -0.86 12.72
CA GLY A 62 18.95 -0.16 12.75
C GLY A 62 19.03 1.00 11.77
N TRP A 63 17.91 1.44 11.19
CA TRP A 63 17.88 2.58 10.28
C TRP A 63 17.57 3.85 11.09
N GLU A 64 18.62 4.56 11.48
CA GLU A 64 18.52 5.71 12.39
C GLU A 64 18.35 7.05 11.65
N THR A 65 18.39 7.06 10.33
CA THR A 65 18.30 8.29 9.51
C THR A 65 17.38 8.07 8.32
N GLU A 66 16.42 8.96 8.16
CA GLU A 66 15.57 9.08 6.99
C GLU A 66 15.94 10.36 6.22
N GLY A 67 15.95 10.29 4.89
CA GLY A 67 16.29 11.42 4.04
C GLY A 67 15.50 11.39 2.74
N TYR A 68 15.18 12.58 2.25
CA TYR A 68 14.63 12.77 0.91
C TYR A 68 15.74 13.23 -0.02
N VAL A 69 15.89 12.53 -1.15
CA VAL A 69 16.90 12.86 -2.16
C VAL A 69 16.19 13.33 -3.41
N GLU A 70 16.40 14.60 -3.76
CA GLU A 70 16.01 15.10 -5.07
C GLU A 70 17.07 14.69 -6.12
N MET A 71 16.62 14.13 -7.23
CA MET A 71 17.49 13.62 -8.29
C MET A 71 17.27 14.38 -9.58
N PHE A 72 18.32 15.05 -10.07
CA PHE A 72 18.32 15.66 -11.40
C PHE A 72 18.85 14.65 -12.42
N CYS A 73 17.97 14.24 -13.33
CA CYS A 73 18.30 13.29 -14.39
C CYS A 73 18.55 14.02 -15.71
N ARG A 74 19.43 13.47 -16.57
CA ARG A 74 19.61 13.99 -17.94
C ARG A 74 18.31 13.78 -18.73
N HIS A 75 18.06 14.65 -19.72
CA HIS A 75 16.85 14.66 -20.54
C HIS A 75 16.46 13.33 -21.19
N ASN A 76 17.43 12.42 -21.43
CA ASN A 76 17.20 11.12 -22.05
C ASN A 76 17.10 9.95 -21.05
N THR A 77 17.09 10.22 -19.75
CA THR A 77 16.97 9.18 -18.72
C THR A 77 15.51 8.74 -18.61
N SER A 78 15.20 7.48 -18.93
CA SER A 78 13.82 7.02 -18.82
C SER A 78 13.45 6.69 -17.37
N PRO A 79 12.16 6.80 -16.96
CA PRO A 79 11.71 6.35 -15.63
C PRO A 79 12.02 4.87 -15.34
N ARG A 80 12.12 4.04 -16.39
CA ARG A 80 12.51 2.63 -16.26
C ARG A 80 13.97 2.49 -15.85
N ASP A 81 14.86 3.29 -16.41
CA ASP A 81 16.28 3.27 -16.07
C ASP A 81 16.51 3.72 -14.63
N ILE A 82 15.80 4.78 -14.20
CA ILE A 82 15.81 5.27 -12.82
C ILE A 82 15.34 4.16 -11.87
N ARG A 83 14.19 3.53 -12.14
CA ARG A 83 13.65 2.44 -11.32
C ARG A 83 14.65 1.27 -11.21
N HIS A 84 15.24 0.86 -12.32
CA HIS A 84 16.19 -0.26 -12.34
C HIS A 84 17.51 0.06 -11.61
N ALA A 85 17.97 1.31 -11.66
CA ALA A 85 19.13 1.74 -10.89
C ALA A 85 18.82 1.75 -9.39
N LEU A 86 17.69 2.34 -8.99
CA LEU A 86 17.29 2.47 -7.58
C LEU A 86 16.90 1.15 -6.93
N SER A 87 16.34 0.19 -7.67
CA SER A 87 15.94 -1.12 -7.13
C SER A 87 17.08 -1.97 -6.56
N ARG A 88 18.33 -1.56 -6.79
CA ARG A 88 19.54 -2.22 -6.25
C ARG A 88 19.86 -1.79 -4.82
N TYR A 89 19.22 -0.73 -4.34
CA TYR A 89 19.45 -0.15 -3.02
C TYR A 89 18.24 -0.46 -2.13
N PRO A 90 18.35 -1.42 -1.19
CA PRO A 90 17.25 -1.74 -0.29
C PRO A 90 16.81 -0.58 0.61
N GLU A 91 17.68 0.42 0.78
CA GLU A 91 17.42 1.64 1.54
C GLU A 91 16.43 2.58 0.83
N VAL A 92 16.23 2.42 -0.49
CA VAL A 92 15.27 3.23 -1.24
C VAL A 92 13.85 2.69 -1.01
N ALA A 93 13.19 3.23 0.00
CA ALA A 93 11.82 2.83 0.37
C ALA A 93 10.78 3.24 -0.69
N SER A 94 10.96 4.37 -1.37
CA SER A 94 10.09 4.81 -2.46
C SER A 94 10.81 5.76 -3.41
N ALA A 95 10.36 5.79 -4.67
CA ALA A 95 10.86 6.73 -5.68
C ALA A 95 9.70 7.16 -6.59
N SER A 96 9.58 8.47 -6.83
CA SER A 96 8.54 9.07 -7.66
C SER A 96 9.10 10.18 -8.53
N THR A 97 8.58 10.32 -9.75
CA THR A 97 8.82 11.50 -10.58
C THR A 97 7.87 12.61 -10.14
N VAL A 98 8.41 13.77 -9.78
CA VAL A 98 7.63 14.94 -9.40
C VAL A 98 7.72 16.00 -10.49
N THR A 99 6.67 16.80 -10.65
CA THR A 99 6.72 18.03 -11.46
C THR A 99 7.28 19.15 -10.56
N GLY A 100 8.39 19.75 -10.96
CA GLY A 100 8.88 21.00 -10.36
C GLY A 100 8.12 22.21 -10.86
#